data_AF-A0A9Q3JQW3-F1
#
_entry.id   AF-A0A9Q3JQW3-F1
#
_cell.length_a   1.000
_cell.length_b   1.000
_cell.length_c   1.000
_cell.angle_alpha   90.00
_cell.angle_beta   90.00
_cell.angle_gamma   90.00
#
_symmetry.space_group_name_H-M   'P 1'
#
loop_
_entity.id
_entity.type
_entity.pdbx_description
1 polymer ?
#
loop_
_entity_poly.entity_id
_entity_poly.type
_entity_poly.pdbx_seq_one_letter_code
_entity_poly.pdbx_strand_id
1 'polypeptide(L)'
;MLQEDFHIPDEIIVGKLHSLFTITAKKWYYKMRQDHGKHDWSWWKSEMITKWANVSWRFKMENAFKSAISNSEKDKPLTWFSKQKDRLSDFRLDMSDTMINMKILRKCGGELEKAIKCRCVEPCSTEDYINAMEDIINRTRIGKTWTKIPMESKMVPKISRDDRKSERPVLECHKCKSTSHLANTCTKKSKINEVQVIE
;
A
#
# COMPACT_ATOMS: atom_id res chain seq x y z
N MET A 1 31.64 -10.74 3.87
CA MET A 1 31.39 -10.07 5.16
C MET A 1 31.53 -11.06 6.30
N LEU A 2 30.50 -11.59 6.98
CA LEU A 2 30.73 -12.29 8.28
C LEU A 2 31.76 -13.44 8.32
N GLN A 3 31.88 -14.28 7.29
CA GLN A 3 32.92 -15.32 7.27
C GLN A 3 34.32 -14.73 7.09
N GLU A 4 34.45 -13.77 6.17
CA GLU A 4 35.71 -13.10 5.80
C GLU A 4 36.18 -12.18 6.93
N ASP A 5 35.26 -11.43 7.54
CA ASP A 5 35.57 -10.45 8.60
C ASP A 5 36.08 -11.15 9.87
N PHE A 6 35.58 -12.36 10.16
CA PHE A 6 35.90 -13.11 11.39
C PHE A 6 36.78 -14.35 11.15
N HIS A 7 37.21 -14.59 9.91
CA HIS A 7 38.04 -15.75 9.53
C HIS A 7 37.49 -17.08 10.08
N ILE A 8 36.17 -17.25 10.05
CA ILE A 8 35.51 -18.40 10.66
C ILE A 8 35.76 -19.63 9.78
N PRO A 9 36.37 -20.71 10.33
CA PRO A 9 36.56 -21.95 9.60
C PRO A 9 35.24 -22.57 9.16
N ASP A 10 35.24 -23.19 7.99
CA ASP A 10 34.06 -23.83 7.41
C ASP A 10 33.47 -24.91 8.32
N GLU A 11 34.29 -25.64 9.10
CA GLU A 11 33.78 -26.64 10.03
C GLU A 11 32.90 -26.03 11.12
N ILE A 12 33.23 -24.82 11.57
CA ILE A 12 32.42 -24.11 12.58
C ILE A 12 31.10 -23.67 11.96
N ILE A 13 31.13 -23.13 10.74
CA ILE A 13 29.93 -22.68 10.03
C ILE A 13 28.99 -23.86 9.78
N VAL A 14 29.51 -24.95 9.21
CA VAL A 14 28.75 -26.17 8.93
C VAL A 14 28.26 -26.82 10.23
N GLY A 15 29.07 -26.82 11.29
CA GLY A 15 28.68 -27.27 12.62
C GLY A 15 27.47 -26.51 13.17
N LYS A 16 27.43 -25.18 12.98
CA LYS A 16 26.29 -24.34 13.39
C LYS A 16 25.01 -24.59 12.58
N LEU A 17 25.08 -25.12 11.36
CA LEU A 17 23.87 -25.45 10.59
C LEU A 17 22.95 -26.43 11.34
N HIS A 18 23.53 -27.32 12.15
CA HIS A 18 22.77 -28.23 12.99
C HIS A 18 21.84 -27.51 13.99
N SER A 19 22.29 -26.39 14.57
CA SER A 19 21.51 -25.62 15.55
C SER A 19 20.57 -24.62 14.88
N LEU A 20 20.96 -24.10 13.71
CA LEU A 20 20.14 -23.15 12.93
C LEU A 20 18.97 -23.83 12.24
N PHE A 21 19.14 -25.06 11.73
CA PHE A 21 18.07 -25.75 11.05
C PHE A 21 17.08 -26.40 12.02
N THR A 22 15.81 -26.31 11.67
CA THR A 22 14.70 -26.87 12.43
C THR A 22 13.91 -27.88 11.59
N ILE A 23 13.27 -28.84 12.28
CA ILE A 23 12.30 -29.80 11.72
C ILE A 23 12.81 -30.45 10.41
N THR A 24 12.26 -30.06 9.26
CA THR A 24 12.52 -30.68 7.96
C THR A 24 13.90 -30.31 7.42
N ALA A 25 14.35 -29.08 7.65
CA ALA A 25 15.68 -28.64 7.23
C ALA A 25 16.77 -29.38 8.01
N LYS A 26 16.55 -29.63 9.30
CA LYS A 26 17.49 -30.38 10.14
C LYS A 26 17.61 -31.84 9.69
N LYS A 27 16.49 -32.50 9.40
CA LYS A 27 16.48 -33.87 8.86
C LYS A 27 17.20 -33.96 7.51
N TRP A 28 16.96 -33.00 6.61
CA TRP A 28 17.66 -32.92 5.33
C TRP A 28 19.17 -32.76 5.52
N TYR A 29 19.60 -31.85 6.40
CA TYR A 29 21.03 -31.62 6.67
C TYR A 29 21.72 -32.90 7.15
N TYR A 30 21.09 -33.64 8.07
CA TYR A 30 21.65 -34.90 8.55
C TYR A 30 21.79 -35.96 7.46
N LYS A 31 20.74 -36.12 6.63
CA LYS A 31 20.80 -37.05 5.51
C LYS A 31 21.91 -36.65 4.53
N MET A 32 21.99 -35.39 4.15
CA MET A 32 23.05 -34.87 3.28
C MET A 32 24.46 -35.11 3.87
N ARG A 33 24.64 -34.93 5.18
CA ARG A 33 25.90 -35.23 5.88
C ARG A 33 26.25 -36.72 5.88
N GLN A 34 25.26 -37.60 5.97
CA GLN A 34 25.47 -39.04 5.91
C GLN A 34 25.85 -39.49 4.49
N ASP A 35 25.14 -38.97 3.48
CA ASP A 35 25.28 -39.39 2.09
C ASP A 35 26.57 -38.83 1.44
N HIS A 36 26.96 -37.59 1.78
CA HIS A 36 28.08 -36.87 1.13
C HIS A 36 29.26 -36.59 2.07
N GLY A 37 29.14 -36.82 3.38
CA GLY A 37 30.23 -36.61 4.33
C GLY A 37 30.53 -35.14 4.65
N LYS A 38 31.83 -34.82 4.81
CA LYS A 38 32.30 -33.47 5.15
C LYS A 38 32.59 -32.68 3.86
N HIS A 39 32.07 -31.47 3.81
CA HIS A 39 32.27 -30.53 2.69
C HIS A 39 32.42 -29.10 3.22
N ASP A 40 33.03 -28.26 2.40
CA ASP A 40 33.22 -26.83 2.65
C ASP A 40 31.89 -26.05 2.66
N TRP A 41 31.95 -24.81 3.15
CA TRP A 41 30.78 -23.95 3.27
C TRP A 41 30.19 -23.57 1.90
N SER A 42 31.03 -23.44 0.87
CA SER A 42 30.59 -23.06 -0.47
C SER A 42 29.68 -24.12 -1.09
N TRP A 43 30.03 -25.39 -0.90
CA TRP A 43 29.24 -26.54 -1.31
C TRP A 43 27.90 -26.57 -0.58
N TRP A 44 27.92 -26.41 0.75
CA TRP A 44 26.69 -26.36 1.54
C TRP A 44 25.78 -25.24 1.07
N LYS A 45 26.32 -24.04 0.84
CA LYS A 45 25.56 -22.90 0.31
C LYS A 45 24.89 -23.23 -1.03
N SER A 46 25.61 -23.89 -1.94
CA SER A 46 25.07 -24.33 -3.24
C SER A 46 23.92 -25.34 -3.07
N GLU A 47 24.09 -26.34 -2.21
CA GLU A 47 23.06 -27.35 -1.95
C GLU A 47 21.81 -26.75 -1.29
N MET A 48 21.99 -25.82 -0.35
CA MET A 48 20.88 -25.10 0.27
C MET A 48 20.09 -24.29 -0.78
N ILE A 49 20.79 -23.57 -1.66
CA ILE A 49 20.17 -22.81 -2.76
C ILE A 49 19.43 -23.76 -3.69
N THR A 50 20.04 -24.88 -4.06
CA THR A 50 19.43 -25.88 -4.94
C THR A 50 18.16 -26.49 -4.34
N LYS A 51 18.20 -26.82 -3.04
CA LYS A 51 17.08 -27.43 -2.34
C LYS A 51 15.89 -26.49 -2.16
N TRP A 52 16.15 -25.25 -1.73
CA TRP A 52 15.11 -24.33 -1.25
C TRP A 52 14.88 -23.10 -2.13
N ALA A 53 15.87 -22.63 -2.87
CA ALA A 53 15.74 -21.48 -3.77
C ALA A 53 15.40 -21.90 -5.21
N ASN A 54 14.58 -22.96 -5.36
CA ASN A 54 14.12 -23.45 -6.64
C ASN A 54 13.17 -22.45 -7.34
N VAL A 55 12.97 -22.63 -8.66
CA VAL A 55 12.18 -21.74 -9.51
C VAL A 55 10.77 -21.52 -8.95
N SER A 56 10.13 -22.56 -8.42
CA SER A 56 8.79 -22.47 -7.83
C SER A 56 8.74 -21.54 -6.62
N TRP A 57 9.77 -21.58 -5.75
CA TRP A 57 9.87 -20.66 -4.62
C TRP A 57 10.08 -19.22 -5.09
N ARG A 58 10.94 -18.99 -6.09
CA ARG A 58 11.16 -17.65 -6.68
C ARG A 58 9.87 -17.09 -7.27
N PHE A 59 9.14 -17.92 -8.02
CA PHE A 59 7.84 -17.56 -8.58
C PHE A 59 6.81 -17.23 -7.48
N LYS A 60 6.80 -17.99 -6.38
CA LYS A 60 5.96 -17.71 -5.21
C LYS A 60 6.30 -16.37 -4.56
N MET A 61 7.59 -16.05 -4.37
CA MET A 61 8.03 -14.77 -3.82
C MET A 61 7.67 -13.61 -4.74
N GLU A 62 7.90 -13.76 -6.05
CA GLU A 62 7.55 -12.75 -7.04
C GLU A 62 6.04 -12.48 -7.07
N ASN A 63 5.21 -13.53 -7.04
CA ASN A 63 3.76 -13.36 -6.99
C ASN A 63 3.31 -12.70 -5.68
N ALA A 64 3.90 -13.10 -4.55
CA ALA A 64 3.60 -12.49 -3.26
C ALA A 64 3.99 -11.00 -3.20
N PHE A 65 5.05 -10.59 -3.89
CA PHE A 65 5.41 -9.18 -4.07
C PHE A 65 4.46 -8.49 -5.06
N LYS A 66 4.13 -9.14 -6.19
CA LYS A 66 3.22 -8.58 -7.20
C LYS A 66 1.85 -8.24 -6.60
N SER A 67 1.30 -9.10 -5.75
CA SER A 67 0.01 -8.91 -5.08
C SER A 67 0.07 -8.04 -3.82
N ALA A 68 1.26 -7.70 -3.32
CA ALA A 68 1.41 -6.85 -2.14
C ALA A 68 1.21 -5.37 -2.51
N ILE A 69 0.01 -4.86 -2.28
CA ILE A 69 -0.31 -3.44 -2.34
C ILE A 69 -0.22 -2.89 -0.91
N SER A 70 0.36 -1.71 -0.73
CA SER A 70 0.43 -1.07 0.59
C SER A 70 -0.95 -0.62 1.06
N ASN A 71 -1.26 -0.88 2.32
CA ASN A 71 -2.43 -0.35 3.00
C ASN A 71 -1.99 0.52 4.19
N SER A 72 -2.07 1.84 4.03
CA SER A 72 -1.59 2.79 5.04
C SER A 72 -2.33 2.78 6.37
N GLU A 73 -3.46 2.07 6.49
CA GLU A 73 -4.20 1.92 7.76
C GLU A 73 -3.78 0.69 8.54
N LYS A 74 -3.36 -0.37 7.83
CA LYS A 74 -3.07 -1.68 8.42
C LYS A 74 -1.58 -1.96 8.49
N ASP A 75 -0.83 -1.49 7.51
CA ASP A 75 0.58 -1.79 7.36
C ASP A 75 1.44 -0.80 8.14
N LYS A 76 2.31 -1.32 9.00
CA LYS A 76 3.39 -0.54 9.60
C LYS A 76 4.49 -0.33 8.55
N PRO A 77 4.90 0.91 8.24
CA PRO A 77 5.85 1.21 7.16
C PRO A 77 7.13 0.39 7.22
N LEU A 78 7.82 0.38 8.37
CA LEU A 78 9.03 -0.41 8.58
C LEU A 78 8.81 -1.90 8.27
N THR A 79 7.83 -2.53 8.93
CA THR A 79 7.58 -3.97 8.78
C THR A 79 7.19 -4.35 7.36
N TRP A 80 6.32 -3.55 6.74
CA TRP A 80 5.84 -3.84 5.39
C TRP A 80 6.94 -3.64 4.34
N PHE A 81 7.71 -2.55 4.45
CA PHE A 81 8.78 -2.22 3.51
C PHE A 81 9.91 -3.23 3.61
N SER A 82 10.40 -3.55 4.82
CA SER A 82 11.43 -4.59 5.04
C SER A 82 10.99 -5.93 4.46
N LYS A 83 9.73 -6.33 4.69
CA LYS A 83 9.19 -7.57 4.11
C LYS A 83 9.18 -7.59 2.59
N GLN A 84 8.93 -6.45 1.93
CA GLN A 84 9.02 -6.36 0.47
C GLN A 84 10.47 -6.34 -0.02
N LYS A 85 11.38 -5.72 0.74
CA LYS A 85 12.81 -5.75 0.47
C LYS A 85 13.34 -7.17 0.50
N ASP A 86 13.08 -7.92 1.57
CA ASP A 86 13.49 -9.33 1.71
C ASP A 86 13.00 -10.17 0.52
N ARG A 87 11.72 -10.04 0.17
CA ARG A 87 11.14 -10.75 -0.99
C ARG A 87 11.90 -10.47 -2.29
N LEU A 88 12.38 -9.24 -2.51
CA LEU A 88 13.09 -8.88 -3.74
C LEU A 88 14.58 -9.23 -3.68
N SER A 89 15.24 -9.02 -2.54
CA SER A 89 16.67 -9.28 -2.35
C SER A 89 17.00 -10.77 -2.42
N ASP A 90 16.10 -11.64 -1.95
CA ASP A 90 16.40 -13.07 -1.82
C ASP A 90 16.48 -13.82 -3.16
N PHE A 91 16.00 -13.24 -4.27
CA PHE A 91 16.08 -13.88 -5.60
C PHE A 91 16.58 -12.99 -6.74
N ARG A 92 16.75 -11.69 -6.53
CA ARG A 92 17.29 -10.75 -7.52
C ARG A 92 18.56 -10.08 -7.03
N LEU A 93 19.64 -10.87 -6.99
CA LEU A 93 20.98 -10.45 -6.58
C LEU A 93 21.61 -9.42 -7.55
N ASP A 94 20.98 -9.18 -8.70
CA ASP A 94 21.44 -8.30 -9.77
C ASP A 94 20.91 -6.85 -9.65
N MET A 95 20.00 -6.57 -8.71
CA MET A 95 19.41 -5.24 -8.56
C MET A 95 20.09 -4.43 -7.47
N SER A 96 20.32 -3.14 -7.73
CA SER A 96 20.76 -2.20 -6.71
C SER A 96 19.68 -1.95 -5.66
N ASP A 97 20.10 -1.60 -4.44
CA ASP A 97 19.19 -1.22 -3.34
C ASP A 97 18.24 -0.09 -3.76
N THR A 98 18.71 0.90 -4.51
CA THR A 98 17.87 1.97 -5.06
C THR A 98 16.78 1.42 -5.98
N MET A 99 17.10 0.48 -6.85
CA MET A 99 16.13 -0.15 -7.76
C MET A 99 15.10 -0.99 -6.99
N ILE A 100 15.55 -1.71 -5.95
CA ILE A 100 14.67 -2.46 -5.04
C ILE A 100 13.69 -1.50 -4.36
N ASN A 101 14.19 -0.43 -3.75
CA ASN A 101 13.38 0.57 -3.06
C ASN A 101 12.35 1.22 -3.99
N MET A 102 12.77 1.61 -5.20
CA MET A 102 11.86 2.18 -6.21
C MET A 102 10.77 1.20 -6.65
N LYS A 103 11.06 -0.10 -6.74
CA LYS A 103 10.03 -1.12 -7.02
C LYS A 103 9.04 -1.26 -5.88
N ILE A 104 9.50 -1.19 -4.63
CA ILE A 104 8.64 -1.23 -3.44
C ILE A 104 7.73 -0.01 -3.41
N LEU A 105 8.23 1.19 -3.71
CA LEU A 105 7.40 2.42 -3.73
C LEU A 105 6.28 2.37 -4.77
N ARG A 106 6.51 1.75 -5.93
CA ARG A 106 5.44 1.53 -6.92
C ARG A 106 4.28 0.70 -6.38
N LYS A 107 4.48 -0.06 -5.29
CA LYS A 107 3.42 -0.81 -4.59
C LYS A 107 2.63 0.03 -3.60
N CYS A 108 3.13 1.20 -3.22
CA CYS A 108 2.35 2.20 -2.49
C CYS A 108 1.36 2.90 -3.42
N GLY A 109 1.82 3.28 -4.61
CA GLY A 109 1.01 3.92 -5.66
C GLY A 109 0.46 5.31 -5.30
N GLY A 110 -0.08 5.98 -6.31
CA GLY A 110 -0.83 7.24 -6.17
C GLY A 110 -0.09 8.35 -5.43
N GLU A 111 -0.82 9.07 -4.58
CA GLU A 111 -0.30 10.20 -3.82
C GLU A 111 0.75 9.79 -2.78
N LEU A 112 0.67 8.57 -2.23
CA LEU A 112 1.63 8.09 -1.26
C LEU A 112 3.01 7.90 -1.90
N GLU A 113 3.08 7.24 -3.07
CA GLU A 113 4.32 7.11 -3.83
C GLU A 113 4.93 8.47 -4.15
N LYS A 114 4.11 9.41 -4.66
CA LYS A 114 4.56 10.75 -5.03
C LYS A 114 5.08 11.53 -3.82
N ALA A 115 4.35 11.50 -2.71
CA ALA A 115 4.73 12.20 -1.49
C ALA A 115 6.03 11.68 -0.88
N ILE A 116 6.26 10.36 -0.95
CA ILE A 116 7.52 9.74 -0.51
C ILE A 116 8.67 10.20 -1.40
N LYS A 117 8.52 10.12 -2.73
CA LYS A 117 9.55 10.57 -3.69
C LYS A 117 9.94 12.03 -3.50
N CYS A 118 8.99 12.91 -3.18
CA CYS A 118 9.31 14.31 -2.92
C CYS A 118 10.14 14.54 -1.64
N ARG A 119 10.10 13.60 -0.68
CA ARG A 119 10.91 13.67 0.56
C ARG A 119 12.27 12.98 0.42
N CYS A 120 12.40 12.07 -0.52
CA CYS A 120 13.59 11.24 -0.74
C CYS A 120 14.39 11.76 -1.94
N VAL A 121 15.35 12.66 -1.70
CA VAL A 121 16.29 13.14 -2.73
C VAL A 121 17.47 12.16 -2.82
N GLU A 122 17.86 11.77 -4.04
CA GLU A 122 18.97 10.82 -4.23
C GLU A 122 20.34 11.46 -3.88
N PRO A 123 21.28 10.69 -3.29
CA PRO A 123 21.15 9.29 -2.90
C PRO A 123 20.32 9.10 -1.62
N CYS A 124 19.41 8.13 -1.64
CA CYS A 124 18.45 7.92 -0.56
C CYS A 124 18.51 6.46 -0.08
N SER A 125 18.71 6.26 1.22
CA SER A 125 18.82 4.94 1.84
C SER A 125 17.45 4.26 1.99
N THR A 126 17.45 2.98 2.35
CA THR A 126 16.20 2.25 2.62
C THR A 126 15.47 2.85 3.82
N GLU A 127 16.25 3.26 4.81
CA GLU A 127 15.82 3.88 6.05
C GLU A 127 15.15 5.22 5.78
N ASP A 128 15.71 6.02 4.86
CA ASP A 128 15.12 7.30 4.45
C ASP A 128 13.74 7.11 3.81
N TYR A 129 13.57 6.11 2.94
CA TYR A 129 12.27 5.77 2.36
C TYR A 129 11.25 5.33 3.41
N ILE A 130 11.67 4.52 4.39
CA ILE A 130 10.81 4.06 5.49
C ILE A 130 10.41 5.25 6.38
N ASN A 131 11.36 6.09 6.77
CA ASN A 131 11.13 7.27 7.60
C ASN A 131 10.18 8.25 6.90
N ALA A 132 10.36 8.49 5.60
CA ALA A 132 9.47 9.33 4.81
C ALA A 132 8.05 8.75 4.72
N MET A 133 7.91 7.44 4.50
CA MET A 133 6.61 6.75 4.48
C MET A 133 5.90 6.85 5.83
N GLU A 134 6.62 6.66 6.93
CA GLU A 134 6.10 6.78 8.29
C GLU A 134 5.67 8.20 8.61
N ASP A 135 6.48 9.20 8.26
CA ASP A 135 6.15 10.62 8.39
C ASP A 135 4.85 10.97 7.67
N ILE A 136 4.71 10.55 6.41
CA ILE A 136 3.53 10.85 5.58
C ILE A 136 2.28 10.23 6.17
N ILE A 137 2.32 8.94 6.51
CA ILE A 137 1.15 8.21 7.01
C ILE A 137 0.69 8.80 8.36
N ASN A 138 1.64 9.15 9.22
CA ASN A 138 1.35 9.74 10.54
C ASN A 138 0.83 11.17 10.43
N ARG A 139 1.41 12.00 9.55
CA ARG A 139 1.10 13.44 9.48
C ARG A 139 -0.02 13.82 8.52
N THR A 140 -0.26 13.07 7.45
CA THR A 140 -1.06 13.59 6.31
C THR A 140 -2.37 12.87 5.99
N ARG A 141 -2.76 11.79 6.69
CA ARG A 141 -3.92 10.93 6.32
C ARG A 141 -3.92 10.42 4.86
N ILE A 142 -2.88 10.71 4.06
CA ILE A 142 -2.69 10.24 2.69
C ILE A 142 -2.51 8.72 2.73
N GLY A 143 -3.25 8.00 1.88
CA GLY A 143 -3.27 6.54 1.84
C GLY A 143 -4.28 5.86 2.78
N LYS A 144 -4.99 6.62 3.63
CA LYS A 144 -6.11 6.09 4.42
C LYS A 144 -7.35 5.93 3.54
N THR A 145 -7.93 4.74 3.54
CA THR A 145 -9.18 4.47 2.82
C THR A 145 -10.30 4.98 3.72
N TRP A 146 -10.96 6.07 3.37
CA TRP A 146 -12.13 6.53 4.14
C TRP A 146 -13.11 5.37 4.30
N THR A 147 -13.14 4.78 5.50
CA THR A 147 -14.19 3.87 5.89
C THR A 147 -15.45 4.72 5.89
N LYS A 148 -16.36 4.45 4.96
CA LYS A 148 -17.72 4.95 5.07
C LYS A 148 -18.23 4.38 6.39
N ILE A 149 -18.21 5.20 7.45
CA ILE A 149 -18.92 4.90 8.69
C ILE A 149 -20.33 4.53 8.22
N PRO A 150 -20.85 3.33 8.52
CA PRO A 150 -22.26 3.06 8.31
C PRO A 150 -22.97 4.15 9.08
N MET A 151 -23.63 5.05 8.35
CA MET A 151 -24.44 6.08 8.96
C MET A 151 -25.49 5.32 9.75
N GLU A 152 -25.27 5.17 11.06
CA GLU A 152 -26.26 4.58 11.95
C GLU A 152 -27.52 5.38 11.70
N SER A 153 -28.49 4.71 11.08
CA SER A 153 -29.84 5.22 10.97
C SER A 153 -30.31 5.40 12.40
N LYS A 154 -30.16 6.61 12.93
CA LYS A 154 -30.85 7.00 14.14
C LYS A 154 -32.32 6.75 13.83
N MET A 155 -32.89 5.72 14.44
CA MET A 155 -34.32 5.46 14.40
C MET A 155 -34.98 6.71 14.97
N VAL A 156 -35.48 7.55 14.07
CA VAL A 156 -36.32 8.68 14.45
C VAL A 156 -37.58 8.07 15.05
N PRO A 157 -37.97 8.42 16.29
CA PRO A 157 -39.22 7.94 16.87
C PRO A 157 -40.37 8.37 15.96
N LYS A 158 -41.26 7.44 15.61
CA LYS A 158 -42.52 7.75 14.94
C LYS A 158 -43.37 8.62 15.88
N ILE A 159 -43.22 9.93 15.78
CA ILE A 159 -44.19 10.87 16.32
C ILE A 159 -45.36 10.92 15.34
N SER A 160 -46.52 10.55 15.86
CA SER A 160 -47.82 10.62 15.22
C SER A 160 -48.06 11.98 14.57
N ARG A 161 -48.65 11.94 13.38
CA ARG A 161 -49.11 13.11 12.62
C ARG A 161 -49.90 14.05 13.53
N ASP A 162 -49.41 15.26 13.70
CA ASP A 162 -50.21 16.39 14.14
C ASP A 162 -50.10 17.50 13.10
N ASP A 163 -51.26 17.97 12.67
CA ASP A 163 -51.47 18.91 11.58
C ASP A 163 -50.92 20.29 11.93
N ARG A 164 -49.78 20.68 11.34
CA ARG A 164 -49.40 22.09 11.22
C ARG A 164 -48.93 22.40 9.81
N LYS A 165 -49.81 23.08 9.06
CA LYS A 165 -49.52 23.75 7.79
C LYS A 165 -48.28 24.62 7.94
N SER A 166 -47.17 24.23 7.33
CA SER A 166 -46.09 25.16 7.01
C SER A 166 -46.36 25.73 5.62
N GLU A 167 -46.70 27.02 5.52
CA GLU A 167 -46.75 27.73 4.26
C GLU A 167 -45.37 27.66 3.60
N ARG A 168 -45.26 26.85 2.53
CA ARG A 168 -44.10 26.90 1.65
C ARG A 168 -44.26 28.13 0.75
N PRO A 169 -43.24 28.97 0.59
CA PRO A 169 -43.31 30.08 -0.35
C PRO A 169 -43.56 29.52 -1.74
N VAL A 170 -44.64 29.99 -2.38
CA VAL A 170 -45.00 29.61 -3.74
C VAL A 170 -43.95 30.24 -4.67
N LEU A 171 -43.09 29.41 -5.23
CA LEU A 171 -42.07 29.85 -6.20
C LEU A 171 -42.75 30.14 -7.55
N GLU A 172 -42.77 31.42 -7.95
CA GLU A 172 -43.28 31.85 -9.26
C GLU A 172 -42.16 31.87 -10.31
N CYS A 173 -42.50 31.54 -11.55
CA CYS A 173 -41.62 31.68 -12.70
C CYS A 173 -41.28 33.16 -12.94
N HIS A 174 -40.04 33.58 -12.68
CA HIS A 174 -39.62 34.98 -12.91
C HIS A 174 -39.72 35.47 -14.38
N LYS A 175 -39.88 34.57 -15.38
CA LYS A 175 -40.11 34.97 -16.79
C LYS A 175 -41.56 35.31 -17.12
N CYS A 176 -42.53 34.65 -16.49
CA CYS A 176 -43.96 34.81 -16.85
C CYS A 176 -44.92 34.91 -15.65
N LYS A 177 -44.37 34.96 -14.43
CA LYS A 177 -45.07 35.04 -13.14
C LYS A 177 -46.10 33.93 -12.89
N SER A 178 -45.93 32.77 -13.55
CA SER A 178 -46.77 31.59 -13.33
C SER A 178 -46.20 30.70 -12.22
N THR A 179 -47.06 30.16 -11.36
CA THR A 179 -46.72 29.23 -10.27
C THR A 179 -46.63 27.77 -10.74
N SER A 180 -47.00 27.48 -12.00
CA SER A 180 -47.08 26.11 -12.52
C SER A 180 -45.72 25.52 -12.92
N HIS A 181 -44.68 26.33 -13.07
CA HIS A 181 -43.36 25.91 -13.55
C HIS A 181 -42.29 26.89 -13.07
N LEU A 182 -41.01 26.51 -13.22
CA LEU A 182 -39.86 27.35 -12.89
C LEU A 182 -39.29 28.04 -14.14
N ALA A 183 -38.53 29.12 -13.97
CA ALA A 183 -38.04 29.95 -15.09
C ALA A 183 -37.14 29.19 -16.10
N ASN A 184 -36.50 28.10 -15.67
CA ASN A 184 -35.67 27.24 -16.50
C ASN A 184 -36.48 26.36 -17.47
N THR A 185 -37.74 26.06 -17.16
CA THR A 185 -38.65 25.26 -18.00
C THR A 185 -39.72 26.12 -18.69
N CYS A 186 -39.59 27.45 -18.60
CA CYS A 186 -40.54 28.37 -19.21
C CYS A 186 -40.33 28.51 -20.72
N THR A 187 -41.38 28.26 -21.50
CA THR A 187 -41.40 28.37 -22.96
C THR A 187 -41.76 29.78 -23.48
N LYS A 188 -42.04 30.75 -22.59
CA LYS A 188 -42.38 32.14 -22.96
C LYS A 188 -41.12 33.01 -23.07
N LYS A 189 -41.04 33.85 -24.11
CA LYS A 189 -39.95 34.82 -24.31
C LYS A 189 -40.06 35.98 -23.31
N SER A 190 -38.94 36.38 -22.70
CA SER A 190 -38.89 37.52 -21.77
C SER A 190 -39.24 38.83 -22.47
N LYS A 191 -40.06 39.69 -21.85
CA LYS A 191 -40.25 41.08 -22.29
C LYS A 191 -39.08 41.92 -21.77
N ILE A 192 -38.28 42.50 -22.65
CA ILE A 192 -37.16 43.40 -22.29
C ILE A 192 -37.55 44.84 -22.66
N ASN A 193 -37.51 45.71 -21.64
CA ASN A 193 -37.47 47.18 -21.56
C ASN A 193 -38.43 48.05 -22.42
N GLU A 194 -39.40 48.68 -21.74
CA GLU A 194 -39.87 50.02 -22.12
C GLU A 194 -39.03 51.05 -21.35
N VAL A 195 -38.25 51.87 -22.07
CA VAL A 195 -37.55 53.04 -21.52
C VAL A 195 -38.54 54.21 -21.57
N GLN A 196 -38.91 54.75 -20.41
CA GLN A 196 -39.70 55.99 -20.34
C GLN A 196 -38.77 57.17 -20.65
N VAL A 197 -39.08 57.86 -21.75
CA VAL A 197 -38.55 59.19 -22.07
C VAL A 197 -39.25 60.19 -21.15
N ILE A 198 -38.47 60.95 -20.39
CA ILE A 198 -38.96 62.02 -19.52
C ILE A 198 -38.93 63.32 -20.36
N GLU A 199 -40.09 63.94 -20.57
CA GLU A 199 -40.23 65.36 -20.95
C GLU A 199 -40.49 66.21 -19.71
#